data_AF-A0A967PIQ8-F1
#
_entry.id   AF-A0A967PIQ8-F1
#
_cell.length_a   1.000
_cell.length_b   1.000
_cell.length_c   1.000
_cell.angle_alpha   90.00
_cell.angle_beta   90.00
_cell.angle_gamma   90.00
#
_symmetry.space_group_name_H-M   'P 1'
#
loop_
_entity.id
_entity.type
_entity.pdbx_description
1 polymer ?
#
loop_
_entity_poly.entity_id
_entity_poly.type
_entity_poly.pdbx_seq_one_letter_code
_entity_poly.pdbx_strand_id
1 'polypeptide(L)'
;SLGGRHRMAGRAVTLRLFEDNSLVRDTVAEPGEGRVLVIDGGGSLRRAVVGDNLARQAAANGWSGILVHGAVRDTAVLASIDLAVHALGTSPRRTEKRGVG
;
A
#
# COMPACT_ATOMS: atom_id res chain seq x y z
N SER A 1 -1.55 -11.01 6.81
CA SER A 1 -0.93 -10.31 5.68
C SER A 1 -1.62 -10.77 4.41
N LEU A 2 -1.83 -9.85 3.48
CA LEU A 2 -2.32 -10.07 2.12
C LEU A 2 -1.16 -10.13 1.11
N GLY A 3 0.05 -9.77 1.54
CA GLY A 3 1.28 -9.89 0.75
C GLY A 3 1.97 -11.25 0.92
N GLY A 4 2.95 -11.56 0.10
CA GLY A 4 3.73 -12.81 0.17
C GLY A 4 4.64 -12.92 1.40
N ARG A 5 4.95 -11.79 2.06
CA ARG A 5 5.55 -11.79 3.41
C ARG A 5 4.48 -11.59 4.49
N HIS A 6 4.61 -12.32 5.60
CA HIS A 6 3.68 -12.20 6.72
C HIS A 6 4.10 -11.20 7.80
N ARG A 7 5.37 -10.75 7.77
CA ARG A 7 6.00 -9.88 8.76
C ARG A 7 6.71 -8.74 8.05
N MET A 8 6.71 -7.58 8.69
CA MET A 8 7.48 -6.40 8.29
C MET A 8 8.01 -5.69 9.53
N ALA A 9 9.14 -5.04 9.38
CA ALA A 9 9.73 -4.14 10.37
C ALA A 9 10.62 -3.15 9.63
N GLY A 10 10.79 -1.95 10.20
CA GLY A 10 11.59 -0.88 9.61
C GLY A 10 11.13 0.50 10.06
N ARG A 11 11.84 1.54 9.61
CA ARG A 11 11.42 2.93 9.87
C ARG A 11 10.07 3.20 9.20
N ALA A 12 9.13 3.75 9.96
CA ALA A 12 7.82 4.12 9.42
C ALA A 12 7.93 5.38 8.53
N VAL A 13 7.25 5.35 7.38
CA VAL A 13 6.96 6.51 6.54
C VAL A 13 5.45 6.62 6.46
N THR A 14 4.89 7.77 6.84
CA THR A 14 3.45 7.93 6.96
C THR A 14 2.87 8.78 5.84
N LEU A 15 1.75 8.34 5.28
CA LEU A 15 0.91 9.15 4.40
C LEU A 15 -0.50 9.22 4.98
N ARG A 16 -1.13 10.39 4.91
CA ARG A 16 -2.54 10.57 5.20
C ARG A 16 -3.23 11.05 3.94
N LEU A 17 -4.30 10.36 3.56
CA LEU A 17 -5.02 10.57 2.31
C LEU A 17 -6.48 10.17 2.45
N PHE A 18 -7.29 10.53 1.46
CA PHE A 18 -8.67 10.05 1.40
C PHE A 18 -9.13 9.79 -0.03
N GLU A 19 -9.26 8.50 -0.38
CA GLU A 19 -9.77 8.04 -1.67
C GLU A 19 -9.01 8.56 -2.92
N ASP A 20 -7.78 9.02 -2.71
CA ASP A 20 -6.76 9.36 -3.70
C ASP A 20 -5.49 8.57 -3.33
N ASN A 21 -4.70 8.13 -4.32
CA ASN A 21 -3.46 7.40 -4.05
C ASN A 21 -2.28 7.96 -4.84
N SER A 22 -2.37 9.24 -5.23
CA SER A 22 -1.33 9.93 -5.98
C SER A 22 -0.02 9.94 -5.19
N LEU A 23 -0.06 10.35 -3.92
CA LEU A 23 1.14 10.35 -3.05
C LEU A 23 1.67 8.94 -2.77
N VAL A 24 0.81 7.93 -2.71
CA VAL A 24 1.25 6.53 -2.51
C VAL A 24 2.16 6.09 -3.66
N ARG A 25 1.79 6.43 -4.90
CA ARG A 25 2.58 6.10 -6.09
C ARG A 25 3.98 6.71 -6.04
N ASP A 26 4.06 7.98 -5.66
CA ASP A 26 5.33 8.70 -5.64
C ASP A 26 6.22 8.17 -4.52
N THR A 27 5.65 7.94 -3.33
CA THR A 27 6.40 7.40 -2.20
C THR A 27 6.93 5.99 -2.45
N VAL A 28 6.15 5.08 -3.05
CA VAL A 28 6.67 3.73 -3.37
C VAL A 28 7.72 3.75 -4.49
N ALA A 29 7.87 4.86 -5.23
CA ALA A 29 8.94 5.05 -6.21
C ALA A 29 10.30 5.37 -5.57
N GLU A 30 10.30 5.86 -4.33
CA GLU A 30 11.53 6.15 -3.59
C GLU A 30 12.22 4.87 -3.09
N PRO A 31 13.55 4.91 -2.85
CA PRO A 31 14.28 3.81 -2.24
C PRO A 31 13.67 3.38 -0.90
N GLY A 32 13.19 2.16 -0.82
CA GLY A 32 12.51 1.63 0.35
C GLY A 32 13.44 1.45 1.55
N GLU A 33 14.68 0.99 1.36
CA GLU A 33 15.69 0.80 2.42
C GLU A 33 15.16 0.02 3.65
N GLY A 34 14.27 -0.96 3.42
CA GLY A 34 13.62 -1.71 4.49
C GLY A 34 12.61 -0.90 5.31
N ARG A 35 12.23 0.32 4.90
CA ARG A 35 11.17 1.13 5.51
C ARG A 35 9.81 0.46 5.35
N VAL A 36 8.87 0.87 6.21
CA VAL A 36 7.46 0.44 6.17
C VAL A 36 6.60 1.66 5.84
N LEU A 37 5.81 1.56 4.78
CA LEU A 37 4.85 2.59 4.41
C LEU A 37 3.55 2.41 5.21
N VAL A 38 3.16 3.41 5.98
CA VAL A 38 1.94 3.42 6.79
C VAL A 38 0.97 4.44 6.19
N ILE A 39 -0.16 3.96 5.69
CA ILE A 39 -1.15 4.77 5.00
C ILE A 39 -2.39 4.90 5.88
N ASP A 40 -2.70 6.12 6.31
CA ASP A 40 -4.01 6.46 6.83
C ASP A 40 -4.95 6.85 5.68
N GLY A 41 -5.82 5.91 5.28
CA GLY A 41 -6.85 6.13 4.27
C GLY A 41 -8.22 6.47 4.87
N GLY A 42 -8.26 6.89 6.13
CA GLY A 42 -9.50 7.19 6.87
C GLY A 42 -10.37 5.96 7.13
N GLY A 43 -9.82 4.76 7.02
CA GLY A 43 -10.56 3.51 7.19
C GLY A 43 -11.57 3.22 6.07
N SER A 44 -11.52 3.93 4.94
CA SER A 44 -12.47 3.72 3.84
C SER A 44 -12.30 2.32 3.24
N LEU A 45 -13.41 1.56 3.22
CA LEU A 45 -13.52 0.30 2.50
C LEU A 45 -14.20 0.47 1.12
N ARG A 46 -14.54 1.70 0.73
CA ARG A 46 -15.23 1.96 -0.55
C ARG A 46 -14.28 1.85 -1.73
N ARG A 47 -13.03 2.30 -1.57
CA ARG A 47 -12.02 2.33 -2.64
C ARG A 47 -10.67 1.80 -2.14
N ALA A 48 -10.01 1.02 -2.97
CA ALA A 48 -8.69 0.48 -2.69
C ALA A 48 -7.60 1.49 -3.04
N VAL A 49 -6.74 1.77 -2.06
CA VAL A 49 -5.60 2.72 -2.20
C VAL A 49 -4.33 2.04 -2.68
N VAL A 50 -4.18 0.73 -2.42
CA VAL A 50 -3.07 -0.11 -2.91
C VAL A 50 -3.62 -1.29 -3.71
N GLY A 51 -2.96 -1.58 -4.84
CA GLY A 51 -3.17 -2.78 -5.66
C GLY A 51 -1.84 -3.37 -6.10
N ASP A 52 -1.89 -4.35 -7.00
CA ASP A 52 -0.73 -5.14 -7.45
C ASP A 52 0.46 -4.30 -7.94
N ASN A 53 0.23 -3.31 -8.80
CA ASN A 53 1.26 -2.50 -9.43
C ASN A 53 2.07 -1.70 -8.39
N LEU A 54 1.38 -1.09 -7.43
CA LEU A 54 2.03 -0.31 -6.37
C LEU A 54 2.81 -1.23 -5.42
N ALA A 55 2.27 -2.41 -5.12
CA ALA A 55 2.97 -3.41 -4.30
C ALA A 55 4.22 -3.96 -4.99
N ARG A 56 4.17 -4.26 -6.30
CA ARG A 56 5.34 -4.69 -7.07
C ARG A 56 6.41 -3.62 -7.11
N GLN A 57 6.02 -2.36 -7.31
CA GLN A 57 6.94 -1.23 -7.30
C GLN A 57 7.60 -1.05 -5.93
N ALA A 58 6.83 -1.12 -4.85
CA ALA A 58 7.36 -1.06 -3.49
C ALA A 58 8.35 -2.21 -3.21
N ALA A 59 8.01 -3.43 -3.60
CA ALA A 59 8.90 -4.58 -3.46
C ALA A 59 10.21 -4.39 -4.25
N ALA A 60 10.12 -3.96 -5.51
CA ALA A 60 11.28 -3.69 -6.36
C ALA A 60 12.19 -2.60 -5.81
N ASN A 61 11.61 -1.61 -5.13
CA ASN A 61 12.37 -0.52 -4.50
C ASN A 61 12.86 -0.86 -3.09
N GLY A 62 12.65 -2.07 -2.59
CA GLY A 62 13.23 -2.52 -1.32
C GLY A 62 12.44 -2.09 -0.07
N TRP A 63 11.14 -1.84 -0.20
CA TRP A 63 10.26 -1.62 0.96
C TRP A 63 10.07 -2.95 1.73
N SER A 64 9.96 -2.85 3.06
CA SER A 64 9.72 -4.00 3.94
C SER A 64 8.25 -4.40 3.94
N GLY A 65 7.35 -3.41 3.84
CA GLY A 65 5.92 -3.63 3.77
C GLY A 65 5.09 -2.36 3.69
N ILE A 66 3.78 -2.56 3.51
CA ILE A 66 2.76 -1.51 3.47
C ILE A 66 1.65 -1.87 4.48
N LEU A 67 1.37 -0.94 5.40
CA LEU A 67 0.22 -0.98 6.31
C LEU A 67 -0.81 0.03 5.85
N VAL A 68 -2.07 -0.40 5.68
CA VAL A 68 -3.15 0.43 5.16
C VAL A 68 -4.32 0.45 6.14
N HIS A 69 -4.59 1.61 6.72
CA HIS A 69 -5.84 1.89 7.40
C HIS A 69 -6.93 2.21 6.35
N GLY A 70 -7.40 1.17 5.65
CA GLY A 70 -8.32 1.25 4.51
C GLY A 70 -8.35 -0.04 3.70
N ALA A 71 -8.91 0.01 2.49
CA ALA A 71 -8.99 -1.13 1.57
C ALA A 71 -7.81 -1.24 0.60
N VAL A 72 -7.53 -2.48 0.19
CA VAL A 72 -6.63 -2.82 -0.92
C VAL A 72 -7.35 -3.67 -1.98
N ARG A 73 -6.67 -4.01 -3.07
CA ARG A 73 -7.20 -4.89 -4.12
C ARG A 73 -6.14 -5.85 -4.66
N ASP A 74 -6.55 -6.70 -5.59
CA ASP A 74 -5.68 -7.66 -6.27
C ASP A 74 -5.01 -8.66 -5.31
N THR A 75 -5.71 -9.05 -4.23
CA THR A 75 -5.15 -9.82 -3.10
C THR A 75 -4.52 -11.15 -3.51
N ALA A 76 -5.08 -11.84 -4.50
CA ALA A 76 -4.48 -13.06 -5.04
C ALA A 76 -3.09 -12.80 -5.64
N VAL A 77 -2.90 -11.67 -6.31
CA VAL A 77 -1.60 -11.26 -6.84
C VAL A 77 -0.68 -10.77 -5.72
N LEU A 78 -1.21 -9.98 -4.77
CA LEU A 78 -0.44 -9.50 -3.61
C LEU A 78 0.21 -10.65 -2.84
N ALA A 79 -0.49 -11.78 -2.68
CA ALA A 79 0.02 -12.96 -1.99
C ALA A 79 1.28 -13.58 -2.65
N SER A 80 1.56 -13.25 -3.91
CA SER A 80 2.77 -13.69 -4.64
C SER A 80 3.90 -12.67 -4.65
N ILE A 81 3.67 -11.45 -4.13
CA ILE A 81 4.66 -10.37 -4.12
C ILE A 81 5.48 -10.47 -2.83
N ASP A 82 6.81 -10.40 -2.95
CA ASP A 82 7.75 -10.48 -1.83
C ASP A 82 7.77 -9.20 -0.95
N LEU A 83 6.61 -8.87 -0.39
CA LEU A 83 6.32 -7.68 0.40
C LEU A 83 5.23 -8.02 1.41
N ALA A 84 5.29 -7.46 2.62
CA ALA A 84 4.16 -7.60 3.55
C ALA A 84 3.11 -6.52 3.24
N VAL A 85 1.84 -6.91 3.18
CA VAL A 85 0.73 -5.96 2.99
C VAL A 85 -0.33 -6.25 4.02
N HIS A 86 -0.67 -5.26 4.85
CA HIS A 86 -1.72 -5.37 5.85
C HIS A 86 -2.75 -4.28 5.61
N ALA A 87 -4.03 -4.64 5.65
CA ALA A 87 -5.13 -3.73 5.38
C ALA A 87 -6.37 -4.11 6.21
N LEU A 88 -7.32 -3.18 6.35
CA LEU A 88 -8.60 -3.45 7.02
C LEU A 88 -9.52 -4.36 6.18
N GLY A 89 -9.41 -4.31 4.86
CA GLY A 89 -10.25 -5.08 3.97
C GLY A 89 -9.89 -4.90 2.50
N THR A 90 -10.81 -5.29 1.63
CA THR A 90 -10.61 -5.27 0.18
C THR A 90 -11.73 -4.52 -0.54
N SER A 91 -11.41 -3.82 -1.63
CA SER A 91 -12.40 -3.24 -2.54
C SER A 91 -11.91 -3.34 -3.98
N PRO A 92 -12.74 -3.80 -4.94
CA PRO A 92 -12.34 -3.83 -6.35
C PRO A 92 -12.27 -2.42 -6.98
N ARG A 93 -12.89 -1.41 -6.35
CA ARG A 93 -12.95 -0.04 -6.89
C ARG A 93 -11.65 0.72 -6.64
N ARG A 94 -11.10 1.33 -7.69
CA ARG A 94 -9.92 2.21 -7.59
C ARG A 94 -10.28 3.60 -7.05
N THR A 95 -9.28 4.26 -6.46
CA THR A 95 -9.28 5.70 -6.15
C THR A 95 -9.40 6.57 -7.41
N GLU A 96 -9.82 7.81 -7.21
CA GLU A 96 -9.69 8.87 -8.22
C GLU A 96 -8.45 9.69 -7.89
N LYS A 97 -7.57 9.88 -8.88
CA LYS A 97 -6.34 10.64 -8.68
C LYS A 97 -6.65 12.12 -8.82
N ARG A 98 -6.61 12.87 -7.71
CA ARG A 98 -6.87 14.32 -7.65
C ARG A 98 -5.63 15.11 -7.22
N GLY A 99 -4.53 14.42 -6.86
CA GLY A 99 -3.27 15.03 -6.46
C GLY A 99 -3.30 15.67 -5.08
N VAL A 100 -4.32 15.39 -4.27
CA VAL A 100 -4.51 16.02 -2.94
C VAL A 100 -4.01 15.16 -1.79
N GLY A 101 -3.47 13.98 -2.09
CA GLY A 101 -3.20 12.95 -1.10
C GLY A 101 -4.30 11.94 -1.11
#